data_AF-A0A7S1XTY0-F1
#
_entry.id   AF-A0A7S1XTY0-F1
#
_cell.length_a   1.000
_cell.length_b   1.000
_cell.length_c   1.000
_cell.angle_alpha   90.00
_cell.angle_beta   90.00
_cell.angle_gamma   90.00
#
_symmetry.space_group_name_H-M   'P 1'
#
loop_
_entity.id
_entity.type
_entity.pdbx_description
1 polymer ?
#
loop_
_entity_poly.entity_id
_entity_poly.type
_entity_poly.pdbx_seq_one_letter_code
_entity_poly.pdbx_strand_id
1 'polypeptide(L)'
;DGVAHWGLRQAAVYGLGQLSAKCPALVADVASAQVAPLLKRVLEKNSGGGEDADEDLKENAASAIQHLLKNVLLPRAEGAAEAEAYARAWLGALPMRADEAEAEHNHRQLLAWLQGANTAVFNPATLPQVLRIIAEVVMDGLADRATTAGLADCVRGWKASLPKDVFDMALGGLTPDQLAVVSSV
;
A
#
# COMPACT_ATOMS: atom_id res chain seq x y z
N ASP A 1 -25.65 16.25 13.52
CA ASP A 1 -24.71 17.39 13.46
C ASP A 1 -23.64 17.24 14.52
N GLY A 2 -22.59 16.49 14.19
CA GLY A 2 -21.42 16.35 15.06
C GLY A 2 -20.24 16.96 14.33
N VAL A 3 -19.57 17.92 14.93
CA VAL A 3 -18.34 18.53 14.38
C VAL A 3 -17.41 17.39 13.96
N ALA A 4 -17.03 17.38 12.68
CA ALA A 4 -16.05 16.43 12.19
C ALA A 4 -14.71 16.73 12.87
N HIS A 5 -14.39 15.98 13.93
CA HIS A 5 -13.09 16.05 14.59
C HIS A 5 -12.05 15.28 13.76
N TRP A 6 -11.72 15.81 12.58
CA TRP A 6 -10.74 15.25 11.65
C TRP A 6 -9.42 14.94 12.38
N GLY A 7 -8.91 15.88 13.18
CA GLY A 7 -7.66 15.70 13.92
C GLY A 7 -7.72 14.59 14.97
N LEU A 8 -8.89 14.33 15.58
CA LEU A 8 -9.05 13.21 16.52
C LEU A 8 -9.03 11.88 15.77
N ARG A 9 -9.63 11.81 14.58
CA ARG A 9 -9.62 10.59 13.76
C ARG A 9 -8.21 10.29 13.24
N GLN A 10 -7.52 11.30 12.71
CA GLN A 10 -6.13 11.17 12.27
C GLN A 10 -5.23 10.72 13.43
N ALA A 11 -5.31 11.38 14.59
CA ALA A 11 -4.53 10.99 15.76
C ALA A 11 -4.83 9.56 16.25
N ALA A 12 -6.11 9.13 16.23
CA ALA A 12 -6.50 7.78 16.62
C ALA A 12 -5.96 6.72 15.64
N VAL A 13 -6.08 6.97 14.33
CA VAL A 13 -5.57 6.07 13.28
C VAL A 13 -4.05 5.98 13.34
N TYR A 14 -3.37 7.11 13.45
CA TYR A 14 -1.92 7.18 13.64
C TYR A 14 -1.50 6.39 14.88
N GLY A 15 -2.19 6.58 16.01
CA GLY A 15 -1.93 5.83 17.25
C GLY A 15 -2.04 4.32 17.09
N LEU A 16 -3.05 3.83 16.36
CA LEU A 16 -3.20 2.40 16.04
C LEU A 16 -2.04 1.90 15.15
N GLY A 17 -1.61 2.71 14.18
CA GLY A 17 -0.42 2.42 13.36
C GLY A 17 0.84 2.31 14.21
N GLN A 18 1.07 3.29 15.09
CA GLN A 18 2.24 3.30 15.97
C GLN A 18 2.24 2.17 16.99
N LEU A 19 1.08 1.81 17.56
CA LEU A 19 0.96 0.63 18.40
C LEU A 19 1.32 -0.64 17.62
N SER A 20 0.84 -0.77 16.39
CA SER A 20 1.18 -1.90 15.52
C SER A 20 2.68 -1.95 15.20
N ALA A 21 3.32 -0.80 14.99
CA ALA A 21 4.72 -0.70 14.63
C ALA A 21 5.70 -0.86 15.80
N LYS A 22 5.35 -0.35 16.99
CA LYS A 22 6.25 -0.25 18.14
C LYS A 22 5.91 -1.24 19.25
N CYS A 23 4.64 -1.60 19.38
CA CYS A 23 4.12 -2.47 20.44
C CYS A 23 3.17 -3.54 19.87
N PRO A 24 3.58 -4.34 18.86
CA PRO A 24 2.68 -5.26 18.15
C PRO A 24 1.98 -6.27 19.06
N ALA A 25 2.61 -6.65 20.18
CA ALA A 25 2.02 -7.54 21.18
C ALA A 25 0.76 -6.97 21.86
N LEU A 26 0.60 -5.64 21.93
CA LEU A 26 -0.58 -5.02 22.55
C LEU A 26 -1.83 -5.08 21.67
N VAL A 27 -1.64 -5.12 20.34
CA VAL A 27 -2.73 -5.15 19.37
C VAL A 27 -2.93 -6.54 18.76
N ALA A 28 -1.99 -7.45 19.01
CA ALA A 28 -1.96 -8.82 18.55
C ALA A 28 -3.34 -9.52 18.58
N ASP A 29 -3.99 -9.58 19.74
CA ASP A 29 -5.20 -10.39 19.92
C ASP A 29 -6.45 -9.74 19.32
N VAL A 30 -6.39 -8.44 19.06
CA VAL A 30 -7.52 -7.65 18.52
C VAL A 30 -7.30 -7.21 17.07
N ALA A 31 -6.13 -7.51 16.50
CA ALA A 31 -5.71 -7.06 15.18
C ALA A 31 -6.72 -7.44 14.10
N SER A 32 -6.96 -8.74 13.97
CA SER A 32 -7.83 -9.31 12.93
C SER A 32 -9.30 -8.94 13.11
N ALA A 33 -9.81 -9.07 14.34
CA ALA A 33 -11.24 -8.94 14.62
C ALA A 33 -11.71 -7.47 14.77
N GLN A 34 -10.83 -6.53 15.11
CA GLN A 34 -11.22 -5.17 15.46
C GLN A 34 -10.41 -4.10 14.74
N VAL A 35 -9.07 -4.14 14.85
CA VAL A 35 -8.22 -3.04 14.35
C VAL A 35 -8.21 -3.00 12.82
N ALA A 36 -7.93 -4.13 12.17
CA ALA A 36 -7.82 -4.19 10.71
C ALA A 36 -9.15 -3.84 10.00
N PRO A 37 -10.33 -4.37 10.41
CA PRO A 37 -11.61 -3.97 9.82
C PRO A 37 -11.93 -2.49 10.02
N LEU A 38 -11.60 -1.93 11.20
CA LEU A 38 -11.81 -0.51 11.47
C LEU A 38 -10.95 0.37 10.56
N LEU A 39 -9.66 0.08 10.46
CA LEU A 39 -8.75 0.82 9.59
C LEU A 39 -9.16 0.71 8.11
N LYS A 40 -9.55 -0.49 7.66
CA LYS A 40 -10.07 -0.70 6.30
C LYS A 40 -11.33 0.12 6.04
N ARG A 41 -12.26 0.18 7.01
CA ARG A 41 -13.47 1.01 6.89
C ARG A 41 -13.16 2.50 6.82
N VAL A 42 -12.17 2.98 7.60
CA VAL A 42 -11.71 4.37 7.51
C VAL A 42 -11.11 4.63 6.13
N LEU A 43 -10.25 3.73 5.63
CA LEU A 43 -9.66 3.85 4.30
C LEU A 43 -10.76 3.93 3.22
N GLU A 44 -11.65 2.95 3.17
CA GLU A 44 -12.71 2.86 2.15
C GLU A 44 -13.65 4.07 2.16
N LYS A 45 -13.96 4.61 3.34
CA LYS A 45 -14.79 5.82 3.45
C LYS A 45 -14.13 7.03 2.80
N ASN A 46 -12.81 7.13 2.83
CA ASN A 46 -12.06 8.28 2.34
C ASN A 46 -11.52 8.09 0.90
N SER A 47 -11.61 6.90 0.31
CA SER A 47 -11.16 6.65 -1.07
C SER A 47 -12.12 7.18 -2.17
N GLY A 48 -13.33 7.62 -1.82
CA GLY A 48 -14.39 7.95 -2.78
C GLY A 48 -14.42 9.37 -3.32
N GLY A 49 -13.54 10.27 -2.86
CA GLY A 49 -13.48 11.66 -3.33
C GLY A 49 -14.74 12.51 -3.10
N GLY A 50 -15.61 12.10 -2.16
CA GLY A 50 -16.78 12.89 -1.75
C GLY A 50 -16.41 14.06 -0.85
N GLU A 51 -17.35 14.97 -0.58
CA GLU A 51 -17.12 16.16 0.27
C GLU A 51 -16.61 15.83 1.69
N ASP A 52 -16.90 14.63 2.18
CA ASP A 52 -16.44 14.13 3.49
C ASP A 52 -15.12 13.33 3.44
N ALA A 53 -14.50 13.18 2.25
CA ALA A 53 -13.26 12.45 2.09
C ALA A 53 -12.07 13.30 2.54
N ASP A 54 -11.25 12.71 3.41
CA ASP A 54 -10.03 13.32 3.96
C ASP A 54 -8.83 12.48 3.51
N GLU A 55 -8.00 13.08 2.64
CA GLU A 55 -6.86 12.42 2.01
C GLU A 55 -5.77 12.07 3.05
N ASP A 56 -5.49 12.97 3.99
CA ASP A 56 -4.53 12.73 5.08
C ASP A 56 -5.01 11.58 5.97
N LEU A 57 -6.32 11.48 6.24
CA LEU A 57 -6.89 10.38 6.99
C LEU A 57 -6.85 9.06 6.21
N LYS A 58 -7.04 9.11 4.88
CA LYS A 58 -6.89 7.96 3.97
C LYS A 58 -5.47 7.42 4.03
N GLU A 59 -4.47 8.27 3.90
CA GLU A 59 -3.06 7.89 3.91
C GLU A 59 -2.64 7.37 5.28
N ASN A 60 -3.02 8.05 6.38
CA ASN A 60 -2.79 7.56 7.73
C ASN A 60 -3.41 6.17 7.96
N ALA A 61 -4.62 5.92 7.44
CA ALA A 61 -5.27 4.62 7.57
C ALA A 61 -4.51 3.54 6.79
N ALA A 62 -4.05 3.86 5.59
CA ALA A 62 -3.22 2.95 4.79
C ALA A 62 -1.87 2.67 5.45
N SER A 63 -1.19 3.67 6.02
CA SER A 63 0.04 3.49 6.82
C SER A 63 -0.19 2.62 8.05
N ALA A 64 -1.29 2.83 8.77
CA ALA A 64 -1.64 1.99 9.91
C ALA A 64 -1.91 0.54 9.49
N ILE A 65 -2.58 0.30 8.35
CA ILE A 65 -2.75 -1.03 7.76
C ILE A 65 -1.39 -1.64 7.40
N GLN A 66 -0.49 -0.88 6.78
CA GLN A 66 0.86 -1.32 6.44
C GLN A 66 1.62 -1.80 7.69
N HIS A 67 1.59 -1.01 8.77
CA HIS A 67 2.22 -1.36 10.04
C HIS A 67 1.62 -2.63 10.65
N LEU A 68 0.28 -2.77 10.60
CA LEU A 68 -0.42 -3.95 11.09
C LEU A 68 -0.06 -5.21 10.27
N LEU A 69 -0.03 -5.08 8.94
CA LEU A 69 0.41 -6.13 8.02
C LEU A 69 1.82 -6.59 8.36
N LYS A 70 2.77 -5.66 8.40
CA LYS A 70 4.20 -5.95 8.59
C LYS A 70 4.50 -6.60 9.93
N ASN A 71 3.92 -6.07 11.00
CA ASN A 71 4.38 -6.38 12.35
C ASN A 71 3.44 -7.33 13.11
N VAL A 72 2.22 -7.56 12.61
CA VAL A 72 1.22 -8.36 13.32
C VAL A 72 0.65 -9.47 12.44
N LEU A 73 0.14 -9.16 11.24
CA LEU A 73 -0.59 -10.14 10.45
C LEU A 73 0.33 -11.08 9.66
N LEU A 74 1.30 -10.55 8.91
CA LEU A 74 2.22 -11.35 8.09
C LEU A 74 3.15 -12.27 8.92
N PRO A 75 3.61 -11.88 10.13
CA PRO A 75 4.37 -12.79 10.98
C PRO A 75 3.57 -14.00 11.50
N ARG A 76 2.24 -14.02 11.37
CA ARG A 76 1.38 -15.10 11.84
C ARG A 76 1.11 -16.11 10.74
N ALA A 77 1.39 -17.39 11.01
CA ALA A 77 1.16 -18.48 10.06
C ALA A 77 -0.32 -18.64 9.66
N GLU A 78 -1.25 -18.35 10.58
CA GLU A 78 -2.70 -18.55 10.38
C GLU A 78 -3.38 -17.39 9.62
N GLY A 79 -2.67 -16.29 9.38
CA GLY A 79 -3.24 -15.03 8.88
C GLY A 79 -3.08 -14.77 7.38
N ALA A 80 -2.60 -15.73 6.59
CA ALA A 80 -2.17 -15.45 5.20
C ALA A 80 -3.27 -14.89 4.29
N ALA A 81 -4.46 -15.50 4.30
CA ALA A 81 -5.59 -15.04 3.47
C ALA A 81 -6.13 -13.67 3.94
N GLU A 82 -6.12 -13.44 5.25
CA GLU A 82 -6.51 -12.17 5.84
C GLU A 82 -5.51 -11.05 5.48
N ALA A 83 -4.21 -11.35 5.58
CA ALA A 83 -3.15 -10.44 5.20
C ALA A 83 -3.23 -10.06 3.72
N GLU A 84 -3.63 -10.97 2.83
CA GLU A 84 -3.84 -10.66 1.41
C GLU A 84 -4.96 -9.63 1.21
N ALA A 85 -6.09 -9.77 1.90
CA ALA A 85 -7.21 -8.83 1.79
C ALA A 85 -6.81 -7.41 2.22
N TYR A 86 -6.07 -7.28 3.33
CA TYR A 86 -5.58 -5.99 3.79
C TYR A 86 -4.41 -5.45 2.96
N ALA A 87 -3.56 -6.32 2.40
CA ALA A 87 -2.53 -5.93 1.44
C ALA A 87 -3.14 -5.32 0.18
N ARG A 88 -4.23 -5.90 -0.35
CA ARG A 88 -4.98 -5.34 -1.49
C ARG A 88 -5.60 -3.98 -1.14
N ALA A 89 -6.18 -3.84 0.05
CA ALA A 89 -6.72 -2.56 0.50
C ALA A 89 -5.63 -1.49 0.58
N TRP A 90 -4.47 -1.83 1.17
CA TRP A 90 -3.30 -0.96 1.24
C TRP A 90 -2.76 -0.59 -0.15
N LEU A 91 -2.58 -1.56 -1.06
CA LEU A 91 -2.19 -1.29 -2.45
C LEU A 91 -3.22 -0.38 -3.16
N GLY A 92 -4.50 -0.49 -2.81
CA GLY A 92 -5.57 0.38 -3.33
C GLY A 92 -5.41 1.84 -2.93
N ALA A 93 -4.70 2.11 -1.84
CA ALA A 93 -4.40 3.47 -1.37
C ALA A 93 -3.13 4.07 -2.01
N LEU A 94 -2.33 3.26 -2.71
CA LEU A 94 -1.09 3.72 -3.34
C LEU A 94 -1.33 4.22 -4.78
N PRO A 95 -0.50 5.18 -5.25
CA PRO A 95 0.55 5.87 -4.49
C PRO A 95 -0.02 6.94 -3.54
N MET A 96 0.72 7.21 -2.47
CA MET A 96 0.44 8.31 -1.53
C MET A 96 1.11 9.60 -2.00
N ARG A 97 0.49 10.73 -1.68
CA ARG A 97 0.83 12.06 -2.19
C ARG A 97 0.63 13.18 -1.16
N ALA A 98 -0.26 13.03 -0.18
CA ALA A 98 -0.64 14.11 0.71
C ALA A 98 0.36 14.31 1.85
N ASP A 99 0.76 13.24 2.52
CA ASP A 99 1.78 13.22 3.57
C ASP A 99 3.09 12.65 3.01
N GLU A 100 4.07 13.53 2.76
CA GLU A 100 5.37 13.14 2.20
C GLU A 100 6.10 12.09 3.04
N ALA A 101 6.02 12.16 4.38
CA ALA A 101 6.72 11.24 5.26
C ALA A 101 6.08 9.85 5.22
N GLU A 102 4.74 9.79 5.24
CA GLU A 102 3.99 8.54 5.11
C GLU A 102 4.13 7.96 3.69
N ALA A 103 4.10 8.79 2.65
CA ALA A 103 4.32 8.37 1.28
C ALA A 103 5.70 7.74 1.09
N GLU A 104 6.76 8.41 1.55
CA GLU A 104 8.12 7.87 1.49
C GLU A 104 8.23 6.53 2.24
N HIS A 105 7.62 6.43 3.43
CA HIS A 105 7.60 5.19 4.22
C HIS A 105 6.93 4.05 3.45
N ASN A 106 5.73 4.29 2.90
CA ASN A 106 4.93 3.28 2.24
C ASN A 106 5.53 2.84 0.90
N HIS A 107 6.07 3.77 0.10
CA HIS A 107 6.75 3.43 -1.15
C HIS A 107 8.02 2.62 -0.91
N ARG A 108 8.80 2.96 0.12
CA ARG A 108 9.96 2.15 0.54
C ARG A 108 9.55 0.77 1.02
N GLN A 109 8.45 0.68 1.75
CA GLN A 109 7.94 -0.62 2.20
C GLN A 109 7.40 -1.48 1.05
N LEU A 110 6.75 -0.86 0.05
CA LEU A 110 6.38 -1.54 -1.19
C LEU A 110 7.61 -2.17 -1.83
N LEU A 111 8.67 -1.39 -2.06
CA LEU A 111 9.92 -1.91 -2.61
C LEU A 111 10.45 -3.11 -1.80
N ALA A 112 10.51 -2.99 -0.48
CA ALA A 112 10.99 -4.07 0.38
C ALA A 112 10.15 -5.36 0.24
N TRP A 113 8.82 -5.26 0.12
CA TRP A 113 7.95 -6.42 -0.09
C TRP A 113 8.05 -7.01 -1.50
N LEU A 114 8.28 -6.19 -2.52
CA LEU A 114 8.53 -6.65 -3.89
C LEU A 114 9.85 -7.41 -3.98
N GLN A 115 10.93 -6.87 -3.39
CA GLN A 115 12.24 -7.52 -3.35
C GLN A 115 12.23 -8.82 -2.53
N GLY A 116 11.44 -8.86 -1.45
CA GLY A 116 11.23 -10.06 -0.64
C GLY A 116 10.24 -11.07 -1.25
N ALA A 117 9.72 -10.82 -2.45
CA ALA A 117 8.70 -11.66 -3.11
C ALA A 117 7.51 -12.01 -2.19
N ASN A 118 7.04 -11.05 -1.39
CA ASN A 118 5.94 -11.28 -0.47
C ASN A 118 4.64 -11.58 -1.25
N THR A 119 4.17 -12.83 -1.22
CA THR A 119 3.05 -13.30 -2.04
C THR A 119 1.70 -12.69 -1.70
N ALA A 120 1.53 -12.12 -0.50
CA ALA A 120 0.32 -11.39 -0.12
C ALA A 120 0.23 -10.03 -0.83
N VAL A 121 1.39 -9.44 -1.16
CA VAL A 121 1.49 -8.13 -1.82
C VAL A 121 1.71 -8.29 -3.31
N PHE A 122 2.59 -9.21 -3.72
CA PHE A 122 3.00 -9.44 -5.10
C PHE A 122 2.62 -10.84 -5.56
N ASN A 123 1.60 -10.89 -6.42
CA ASN A 123 1.16 -12.10 -7.10
C ASN A 123 0.56 -11.73 -8.47
N PRO A 124 0.25 -12.71 -9.35
CA PRO A 124 -0.30 -12.41 -10.67
C PRO A 124 -1.56 -11.53 -10.66
N ALA A 125 -2.40 -11.61 -9.61
CA ALA A 125 -3.61 -10.80 -9.50
C ALA A 125 -3.32 -9.34 -9.11
N THR A 126 -2.25 -9.08 -8.34
CA THR A 126 -1.87 -7.72 -7.92
C THR A 126 -0.86 -7.05 -8.87
N LEU A 127 -0.20 -7.83 -9.74
CA LEU A 127 0.81 -7.31 -10.68
C LEU A 127 0.35 -6.09 -11.50
N PRO A 128 -0.85 -6.05 -12.10
CA PRO A 128 -1.29 -4.87 -12.87
C PRO A 128 -1.36 -3.61 -11.98
N GLN A 129 -1.87 -3.76 -10.76
CA GLN A 129 -1.98 -2.67 -9.80
C GLN A 129 -0.59 -2.19 -9.33
N VAL A 130 0.33 -3.11 -9.08
CA VAL A 130 1.71 -2.79 -8.70
C VAL A 130 2.43 -2.04 -9.83
N LEU A 131 2.27 -2.46 -11.09
CA LEU A 131 2.85 -1.76 -12.23
C LEU A 131 2.31 -0.33 -12.37
N ARG A 132 0.99 -0.14 -12.15
CA ARG A 132 0.37 1.19 -12.12
C ARG A 132 0.99 2.08 -11.04
N ILE A 133 1.10 1.56 -9.81
CA ILE A 133 1.70 2.29 -8.68
C ILE A 133 3.14 2.68 -8.99
N ILE A 134 3.95 1.74 -9.48
CA ILE A 134 5.36 2.02 -9.83
C ILE A 134 5.45 3.10 -10.90
N ALA A 135 4.63 3.02 -11.95
CA ALA A 135 4.60 4.02 -12.99
C ALA A 135 4.31 5.41 -12.42
N GLU A 136 3.28 5.53 -11.58
CA GLU A 136 2.90 6.81 -10.97
C GLU A 136 3.97 7.34 -10.00
N VAL A 137 4.59 6.49 -9.18
CA VAL A 137 5.69 6.88 -8.28
C VAL A 137 6.87 7.44 -9.08
N VAL A 138 7.22 6.80 -10.20
CA VAL A 138 8.34 7.22 -11.06
C VAL A 138 7.99 8.50 -11.82
N MET A 139 6.78 8.60 -12.40
CA MET A 139 6.34 9.78 -13.15
C MET A 139 6.31 11.04 -12.27
N ASP A 140 5.75 10.93 -11.07
CA ASP A 140 5.46 12.08 -10.23
C ASP A 140 6.53 12.32 -9.17
N GLY A 141 7.58 11.51 -9.13
CA GLY A 141 8.70 11.67 -8.19
C GLY A 141 8.30 11.51 -6.73
N LEU A 142 7.44 10.54 -6.41
CA LEU A 142 6.82 10.37 -5.08
C LEU A 142 7.69 9.60 -4.07
N ALA A 143 8.92 9.27 -4.44
CA ALA A 143 9.83 8.52 -3.60
C ALA A 143 11.27 8.99 -3.81
N ASP A 144 12.12 8.72 -2.81
CA ASP A 144 13.55 9.00 -2.93
C ASP A 144 14.19 8.27 -4.13
N ARG A 145 15.39 8.73 -4.52
CA ARG A 145 16.11 8.16 -5.68
C ARG A 145 16.40 6.66 -5.53
N ALA A 146 16.69 6.19 -4.34
CA ALA A 146 17.04 4.78 -4.11
C ALA A 146 15.80 3.88 -4.26
N THR A 147 14.67 4.33 -3.74
CA THR A 147 13.38 3.66 -3.81
C THR A 147 12.89 3.64 -5.26
N THR A 148 12.92 4.78 -5.94
CA THR A 148 12.56 4.89 -7.36
C THR A 148 13.41 3.97 -8.25
N ALA A 149 14.73 3.94 -8.04
CA ALA A 149 15.62 3.05 -8.77
C ALA A 149 15.32 1.56 -8.49
N GLY A 150 15.10 1.20 -7.23
CA GLY A 150 14.77 -0.17 -6.84
C GLY A 150 13.44 -0.65 -7.42
N LEU A 151 12.42 0.21 -7.48
CA LEU A 151 11.14 -0.13 -8.12
C LEU A 151 11.30 -0.36 -9.62
N ALA A 152 12.13 0.45 -10.29
CA ALA A 152 12.47 0.24 -11.70
C ALA A 152 13.22 -1.09 -11.92
N ASP A 153 14.15 -1.45 -11.03
CA ASP A 153 14.86 -2.74 -11.07
C ASP A 153 13.91 -3.94 -10.91
N CYS A 154 12.90 -3.84 -10.04
CA CYS A 154 11.86 -4.87 -9.94
C CYS A 154 11.13 -5.07 -11.28
N VAL A 155 10.74 -3.99 -11.96
CA VAL A 155 10.08 -4.08 -13.27
C VAL A 155 10.98 -4.72 -14.32
N ARG A 156 12.27 -4.33 -14.39
CA ARG A 156 13.26 -4.97 -15.27
C ARG A 156 13.38 -6.46 -15.01
N GLY A 157 13.48 -6.84 -13.74
CA GLY A 157 13.54 -8.24 -13.32
C GLY A 157 12.32 -9.01 -13.81
N TRP A 158 11.12 -8.48 -13.61
CA TRP A 158 9.87 -9.13 -14.02
C TRP A 158 9.73 -9.25 -15.54
N LYS A 159 10.13 -8.23 -16.31
CA LYS A 159 10.19 -8.30 -17.78
C LYS A 159 11.06 -9.46 -18.26
N ALA A 160 12.16 -9.73 -17.56
CA ALA A 160 13.11 -10.77 -17.90
C ALA A 160 12.69 -12.16 -17.40
N SER A 161 11.96 -12.25 -16.28
CA SER A 161 11.70 -13.52 -15.60
C SER A 161 10.26 -14.04 -15.74
N LEU A 162 9.27 -13.18 -15.93
CA LEU A 162 7.86 -13.62 -16.03
C LEU A 162 7.53 -14.13 -17.44
N PRO A 163 6.56 -15.05 -17.57
CA PRO A 163 5.99 -15.40 -18.86
C PRO A 163 5.49 -14.15 -19.59
N LYS A 164 5.80 -14.05 -20.90
CA LYS A 164 5.50 -12.87 -21.71
C LYS A 164 4.01 -12.50 -21.69
N ASP A 165 3.15 -13.51 -21.79
CA ASP A 165 1.69 -13.36 -21.74
C ASP A 165 1.19 -12.82 -20.40
N VAL A 166 1.77 -13.26 -19.28
CA VAL A 166 1.44 -12.76 -17.94
C VAL A 166 1.82 -11.29 -17.80
N PHE A 167 3.03 -10.92 -18.24
CA PHE A 167 3.48 -9.53 -18.16
C PHE A 167 2.66 -8.62 -19.09
N ASP A 168 2.47 -9.03 -20.35
CA ASP A 168 1.68 -8.26 -21.33
C ASP A 168 0.23 -8.05 -20.87
N MET A 169 -0.40 -9.08 -20.28
CA MET A 169 -1.74 -8.97 -19.73
C MET A 169 -1.81 -7.93 -18.61
N ALA A 170 -0.79 -7.87 -17.75
CA ALA A 170 -0.74 -6.90 -16.67
C ALA A 170 -0.53 -5.45 -17.14
N LEU A 171 0.04 -5.25 -18.33
CA LEU A 171 0.16 -3.92 -18.95
C LEU A 171 -1.18 -3.38 -19.49
N GLY A 172 -2.15 -4.25 -19.79
CA GLY A 172 -3.39 -3.86 -20.46
C GLY A 172 -4.27 -2.84 -19.71
N GLY A 173 -4.05 -2.66 -18.40
CA GLY A 173 -4.77 -1.69 -17.57
C GLY A 173 -4.08 -0.33 -17.40
N LEU A 174 -2.91 -0.12 -18.01
CA LEU A 174 -2.11 1.10 -17.85
C LEU A 174 -2.48 2.17 -18.87
N THR A 175 -2.38 3.45 -18.48
CA THR A 175 -2.49 4.58 -19.40
C THR A 175 -1.29 4.65 -20.35
N PRO A 176 -1.36 5.39 -21.48
CA PRO A 176 -0.22 5.56 -22.38
C PRO A 176 1.05 6.09 -21.68
N ASP A 177 0.90 7.04 -20.76
CA ASP A 177 2.03 7.61 -20.01
C ASP A 177 2.63 6.59 -19.04
N GLN A 178 1.78 5.83 -18.34
CA GLN A 178 2.21 4.75 -17.47
C GLN A 178 2.93 3.64 -18.25
N LEU A 179 2.42 3.29 -19.44
CA LEU A 179 3.05 2.33 -20.33
C LEU A 179 4.41 2.82 -20.80
N ALA A 180 4.56 4.10 -21.14
CA ALA A 180 5.84 4.68 -21.55
C ALA A 180 6.88 4.57 -20.42
N VAL A 181 6.49 4.88 -19.18
CA VAL A 181 7.36 4.71 -18.01
C VAL A 181 7.71 3.24 -17.79
N VAL A 182 6.72 2.36 -17.69
CA VAL A 182 6.96 0.92 -17.49
C VAL A 182 7.79 0.33 -18.62
N SER A 183 7.67 0.83 -19.85
CA SER A 183 8.46 0.35 -21.01
C SER A 183 9.89 0.88 -21.00
N SER A 184 10.10 2.11 -20.53
CA SER A 184 11.41 2.78 -20.49
C SER A 184 12.29 2.36 -19.31
N VAL A 185 11.70 1.81 -18.25
CA VAL A 185 12.48 1.25 -17.13
C VAL A 185 13.15 -0.07 -17.49
#